data_AF-A0A2A2REX6-F1
#
_entry.id   AF-A0A2A2REX6-F1
#
_cell.length_a   1.000
_cell.length_b   1.000
_cell.length_c   1.000
_cell.angle_alpha   90.00
_cell.angle_beta   90.00
_cell.angle_gamma   90.00
#
_symmetry.space_group_name_H-M   'P 1'
#
loop_
_entity.id
_entity.type
_entity.pdbx_description
1 polymer ?
#
loop_
_entity_poly.entity_id
_entity_poly.type
_entity_poly.pdbx_seq_one_letter_code
_entity_poly.pdbx_strand_id
1 'polypeptide(L)'
;MWGTDELKPDNRSLKTLDRKLHERLAKVFKWQHYFEVNRKSSDLTSGKSHGLKLSEECSVEIKVLPDNIAEVKLIGKGKTLVTRRHSLSKAEALVLAGDDRNNNAWFVVLNFN
;
A
#
# COMPACT_ATOMS: atom_id res chain seq x y z
N MET A 1 5.33 1.21 1.91
CA MET A 1 5.40 1.27 3.38
C MET A 1 6.31 0.17 3.90
N TRP A 2 6.99 0.43 5.00
CA TRP A 2 7.88 -0.53 5.67
C TRP A 2 7.49 -0.62 7.15
N GLY A 3 7.33 -1.84 7.66
CA GLY A 3 7.08 -2.11 9.08
C GLY A 3 8.23 -2.92 9.67
N THR A 4 8.66 -2.57 10.88
CA THR A 4 9.79 -3.19 11.57
C THR A 4 9.65 -3.02 13.09
N ASP A 5 10.33 -3.85 13.85
CA ASP A 5 10.51 -3.66 15.30
C ASP A 5 11.79 -2.87 15.63
N GLU A 6 12.62 -2.60 14.63
CA GLU A 6 13.86 -1.85 14.77
C GLU A 6 13.62 -0.33 14.69
N LEU A 7 14.50 0.43 15.35
CA LEU A 7 14.50 1.88 15.24
C LEU A 7 14.72 2.33 13.78
N LYS A 8 14.23 3.53 13.47
CA LYS A 8 14.43 4.14 12.16
C LYS A 8 15.94 4.24 11.86
N PRO A 9 16.43 3.70 10.73
CA PRO A 9 17.83 3.84 10.36
C PRO A 9 18.15 5.29 9.96
N ASP A 10 19.26 5.82 10.46
CA ASP A 10 19.69 7.22 10.25
C ASP A 10 19.97 7.56 8.78
N ASN A 11 20.32 6.57 7.97
CA ASN A 11 20.72 6.74 6.57
C ASN A 11 19.56 6.71 5.57
N ARG A 12 18.30 6.64 6.03
CA ARG A 12 17.13 6.64 5.14
C ARG A 12 16.20 7.80 5.43
N SER A 13 15.82 8.53 4.37
CA SER A 13 14.78 9.56 4.37
C SER A 13 13.38 8.95 4.48
N LEU A 14 13.12 8.24 5.58
CA LEU A 14 11.83 7.64 5.90
C LEU A 14 10.92 8.65 6.59
N LYS A 15 9.68 8.77 6.13
CA LYS A 15 8.70 9.63 6.78
C LYS A 15 7.89 8.81 7.79
N THR A 16 7.59 9.42 8.93
CA THR A 16 6.63 8.87 9.89
C THR A 16 5.23 8.92 9.29
N LEU A 17 4.41 7.94 9.67
CA LEU A 17 3.02 7.91 9.27
C LEU A 17 2.17 8.93 10.03
N ASP A 18 1.03 9.29 9.44
CA ASP A 18 -0.05 9.91 10.20
C ASP A 18 -0.58 8.92 11.25
N ARG A 19 -1.09 9.46 12.36
CA ARG A 19 -1.52 8.67 13.51
C ARG A 19 -2.62 7.66 13.16
N LYS A 20 -3.57 8.04 12.29
CA LYS A 20 -4.72 7.18 11.95
C LYS A 20 -4.25 5.95 11.16
N LEU A 21 -3.38 6.14 10.18
CA LEU A 21 -2.83 5.03 9.41
C LEU A 21 -1.91 4.15 10.27
N HIS A 22 -1.10 4.75 11.13
CA HIS A 22 -0.26 4.01 12.08
C HIS A 22 -1.09 3.11 13.00
N GLU A 23 -2.08 3.68 13.72
CA GLU A 23 -2.97 2.93 14.62
C GLU A 23 -3.68 1.78 13.91
N ARG A 24 -4.09 1.99 12.66
CA ARG A 24 -4.72 0.95 11.86
C ARG A 24 -3.77 -0.20 11.53
N LEU A 25 -2.55 0.11 11.10
CA LEU A 25 -1.57 -0.93 10.79
C LEU A 25 -1.19 -1.72 12.05
N ALA A 26 -0.98 -1.03 13.18
CA ALA A 26 -0.65 -1.65 14.46
C ALA A 26 -1.78 -2.54 15.04
N LYS A 27 -3.05 -2.29 14.68
CA LYS A 27 -4.18 -3.16 15.06
C LYS A 27 -4.20 -4.49 14.31
N VAL A 28 -3.55 -4.58 13.15
CA VAL A 28 -3.64 -5.73 12.25
C VAL A 28 -2.31 -6.48 12.17
N PHE A 29 -1.19 -5.77 12.26
CA PHE A 29 0.15 -6.33 12.09
C PHE A 29 1.00 -6.11 13.36
N LYS A 30 1.99 -6.98 13.53
CA LYS A 30 2.80 -7.06 14.76
C LYS A 30 3.86 -5.97 14.96
N TRP A 31 4.12 -5.13 13.96
CA TRP A 31 5.31 -4.26 13.95
C TRP A 31 5.18 -3.05 14.86
N GLN A 32 6.25 -2.73 15.59
CA GLN A 32 6.28 -1.55 16.47
C GLN A 32 6.36 -0.23 15.71
N HIS A 33 7.03 -0.23 14.56
CA HIS A 33 7.29 0.98 13.78
C HIS A 33 6.84 0.82 12.33
N TYR A 34 6.31 1.90 11.77
CA TYR A 34 5.90 1.98 10.37
C TYR A 34 6.38 3.26 9.71
N PHE A 35 6.92 3.11 8.51
CA PHE A 35 7.57 4.19 7.77
C PHE A 35 7.10 4.26 6.33
N GLU A 36 6.82 5.49 5.87
CA GLU A 36 6.60 5.76 4.46
C GLU A 36 7.95 5.82 3.74
N VAL A 37 8.08 4.90 2.78
CA VAL A 37 9.29 4.75 1.94
C VAL A 37 9.12 5.51 0.63
N ASN A 38 7.91 5.48 0.06
CA ASN A 38 7.57 6.14 -1.20
C ASN A 38 6.05 6.43 -1.21
N ARG A 39 5.67 7.54 -1.84
CA ARG A 39 4.28 7.95 -2.06
C ARG A 39 4.12 8.38 -3.51
N LYS A 40 3.03 7.92 -4.13
CA LYS A 40 2.63 8.27 -5.49
C LYS A 40 1.14 8.59 -5.50
N SER A 41 0.74 9.50 -6.37
CA SER A 41 -0.65 9.91 -6.59
C SER A 41 -0.96 9.88 -8.09
N SER A 42 -2.20 9.58 -8.42
CA SER A 42 -2.69 9.56 -9.80
C SER A 42 -4.20 9.70 -9.78
N ASP A 43 -4.75 10.40 -10.76
CA ASP A 43 -6.20 10.54 -10.91
C ASP A 43 -6.79 9.29 -11.55
N LEU A 44 -7.78 8.69 -10.90
CA LEU A 44 -8.47 7.52 -11.42
C LEU A 44 -9.64 7.95 -12.31
N THR A 45 -9.57 7.58 -13.59
CA THR A 45 -10.71 7.71 -14.51
C THR A 45 -11.50 6.41 -14.57
N SER A 46 -12.82 6.48 -14.39
CA SER A 46 -13.70 5.32 -14.47
C SER A 46 -13.60 4.58 -15.80
N GLY A 47 -13.70 3.25 -15.76
CA GLY A 47 -13.70 2.37 -16.93
C GLY A 47 -12.32 2.07 -17.53
N LYS A 48 -11.26 2.80 -17.16
CA LYS A 48 -9.88 2.53 -17.59
C LYS A 48 -9.07 1.85 -16.48
N SER A 49 -8.12 1.02 -16.88
CA SER A 49 -7.09 0.50 -15.97
C SER A 49 -5.96 1.52 -15.86
N HIS A 50 -5.54 1.81 -14.64
CA HIS A 50 -4.46 2.74 -14.32
C HIS A 50 -3.32 2.01 -13.64
N GLY A 51 -2.15 2.00 -14.28
CA GLY A 51 -0.93 1.41 -13.73
C GLY A 51 -0.10 2.44 -12.98
N LEU A 52 0.33 2.12 -11.76
CA LEU A 52 1.21 2.96 -10.96
C LEU A 52 2.44 2.18 -10.51
N LYS A 53 3.62 2.61 -10.97
CA LYS A 53 4.91 2.02 -10.56
C LYS A 53 5.36 2.60 -9.22
N LEU A 54 5.51 1.73 -8.22
CA LEU A 54 5.89 2.09 -6.85
C LEU A 54 7.39 1.89 -6.61
N SER A 55 8.01 0.91 -7.27
CA SER A 55 9.46 0.72 -7.36
C SER A 55 9.80 -0.03 -8.65
N GLU A 56 11.06 -0.37 -8.87
CA GLU A 56 11.47 -1.21 -10.01
C GLU A 56 10.73 -2.55 -10.03
N GLU A 57 10.59 -3.17 -8.86
CA GLU A 57 10.04 -4.51 -8.69
C GLU A 57 8.58 -4.51 -8.21
N CYS A 58 7.92 -3.35 -8.07
CA CYS A 58 6.58 -3.25 -7.49
C CYS A 58 5.70 -2.21 -8.21
N SER A 59 4.53 -2.63 -8.65
CA SER A 59 3.50 -1.76 -9.23
C SER A 59 2.10 -2.22 -8.82
N VAL A 60 1.14 -1.32 -9.00
CA VAL A 60 -0.29 -1.63 -8.87
C VAL A 60 -1.01 -1.30 -10.17
N GLU A 61 -1.98 -2.11 -10.53
CA GLU A 61 -2.99 -1.77 -11.53
C GLU A 61 -4.33 -1.58 -10.83
N ILE A 62 -5.00 -0.48 -11.13
CA ILE A 62 -6.25 -0.08 -10.51
C ILE A 62 -7.28 0.10 -11.62
N LYS A 63 -8.38 -0.64 -11.56
CA LYS A 63 -9.53 -0.46 -12.43
C LYS A 63 -10.75 -0.13 -11.60
N VAL A 64 -11.37 1.02 -11.87
CA VAL A 64 -12.66 1.37 -11.27
C VAL A 64 -13.76 0.65 -12.06
N LEU A 65 -14.50 -0.21 -11.35
CA LEU A 65 -15.63 -0.98 -11.82
C LEU A 65 -16.94 -0.22 -11.52
N PRO A 66 -18.08 -0.69 -12.06
CA PRO A 66 -19.40 -0.25 -11.60
C PRO A 66 -19.56 -0.39 -10.08
N ASP A 67 -20.60 0.27 -9.53
CA ASP A 67 -20.94 0.25 -8.10
C ASP A 67 -19.86 0.83 -7.19
N ASN A 68 -19.02 1.71 -7.73
CA ASN A 68 -17.97 2.41 -6.99
C ASN A 68 -16.99 1.42 -6.32
N ILE A 69 -16.59 0.38 -7.05
CA ILE A 69 -15.61 -0.62 -6.61
C ILE A 69 -14.30 -0.44 -7.38
N ALA A 70 -13.17 -0.35 -6.68
CA ALA A 70 -11.86 -0.51 -7.29
C ALA A 70 -11.41 -1.96 -7.24
N GLU A 71 -11.03 -2.52 -8.39
CA GLU A 71 -10.24 -3.73 -8.48
C GLU A 71 -8.76 -3.35 -8.56
N VAL A 72 -7.99 -3.81 -7.58
CA VAL A 72 -6.56 -3.51 -7.44
C VAL A 72 -5.77 -4.81 -7.60
N LYS A 73 -4.85 -4.82 -8.56
CA LYS A 73 -3.86 -5.88 -8.74
C LYS A 73 -2.52 -5.37 -8.27
N LEU A 74 -1.89 -6.09 -7.34
CA LEU A 74 -0.52 -5.84 -6.93
C LEU A 74 0.40 -6.74 -7.74
N ILE A 75 1.39 -6.13 -8.37
CA ILE A 75 2.35 -6.80 -9.23
C ILE A 75 3.73 -6.65 -8.59
N GLY A 76 4.39 -7.78 -8.33
CA GLY A 76 5.73 -7.86 -7.79
C GLY A 76 6.63 -8.67 -8.71
N LYS A 77 7.80 -8.15 -9.07
CA LYS A 77 8.76 -8.78 -9.99
C LYS A 77 8.10 -9.26 -11.30
N GLY A 78 7.21 -8.42 -11.84
CA GLY A 78 6.44 -8.72 -13.06
C GLY A 78 5.32 -9.75 -12.92
N LYS A 79 5.05 -10.29 -11.72
CA LYS A 79 3.99 -11.28 -11.46
C LYS A 79 2.89 -10.68 -10.61
N THR A 80 1.62 -11.01 -10.90
CA THR A 80 0.50 -10.64 -10.03
C THR A 80 0.62 -11.41 -8.71
N LEU A 81 0.78 -10.68 -7.61
CA LEU A 81 0.85 -11.24 -6.26
C LEU A 81 -0.55 -11.40 -5.65
N VAL A 82 -1.40 -10.39 -5.82
CA VAL A 82 -2.77 -10.41 -5.30
C VAL A 82 -3.69 -9.54 -6.14
N THR A 83 -4.96 -9.96 -6.26
CA THR A 83 -6.05 -9.12 -6.75
C THR A 83 -7.06 -8.92 -5.62
N ARG A 84 -7.43 -7.67 -5.32
CA ARG A 84 -8.43 -7.33 -4.31
C ARG A 84 -9.45 -6.37 -4.87
N ARG A 85 -10.71 -6.54 -4.46
CA ARG A 85 -11.77 -5.54 -4.66
C ARG A 85 -11.93 -4.71 -3.41
N HIS A 86 -12.10 -3.42 -3.57
CA HIS A 86 -12.28 -2.45 -2.50
C HIS A 86 -13.38 -1.47 -2.87
N SER A 87 -14.32 -1.24 -1.96
CA SER A 87 -15.38 -0.26 -2.20
C SER A 87 -14.86 1.13 -1.92
N LEU A 88 -14.98 2.01 -2.91
CA LEU A 88 -14.56 3.41 -2.85
C LEU A 88 -15.50 4.25 -1.95
N SER A 89 -16.62 3.68 -1.48
CA SER A 89 -17.43 4.32 -0.44
C SER A 89 -16.83 4.18 0.95
N LYS A 90 -15.84 3.29 1.15
CA LYS A 90 -15.13 3.16 2.42
C LYS A 90 -14.10 4.28 2.55
N ALA A 91 -14.15 4.98 3.68
CA ALA A 91 -13.14 5.98 4.05
C ALA A 91 -11.79 5.38 4.46
N GLU A 92 -11.69 4.06 4.50
CA GLU A 92 -10.51 3.32 4.95
C GLU A 92 -9.65 2.92 3.75
N ALA A 93 -8.35 3.19 3.82
CA ALA A 93 -7.37 2.69 2.84
C ALA A 93 -7.51 1.19 2.51
N LEU A 94 -7.12 0.76 1.32
CA LEU A 94 -6.80 -0.64 1.07
C LEU A 94 -5.35 -0.89 1.48
N VAL A 95 -5.12 -1.87 2.36
CA VAL A 95 -3.77 -2.31 2.73
C VAL A 95 -3.49 -3.67 2.09
N LEU A 96 -2.43 -3.72 1.29
CA LEU A 96 -1.89 -4.95 0.70
C LEU A 96 -0.50 -5.18 1.33
N ALA A 97 -0.31 -6.31 1.98
CA ALA A 97 0.96 -6.69 2.59
C ALA A 97 1.69 -7.71 1.71
N GLY A 98 3.02 -7.68 1.76
CA GLY A 98 3.86 -8.77 1.26
C GLY A 98 4.54 -9.55 2.39
N ASP A 99 5.56 -10.31 2.02
CA ASP A 99 6.34 -11.16 2.95
C ASP A 99 6.89 -10.40 4.17
N ASP A 100 6.88 -11.07 5.32
CA ASP A 100 7.59 -10.68 6.53
C ASP A 100 8.90 -11.48 6.69
N ARG A 101 10.01 -10.92 6.22
CA ARG A 101 11.34 -11.54 6.34
C ARG A 101 12.31 -10.58 6.99
N ASN A 102 13.32 -11.13 7.68
CA ASN A 102 14.40 -10.35 8.28
C ASN A 102 13.88 -9.26 9.26
N ASN A 103 12.95 -9.64 10.14
CA ASN A 103 12.33 -8.74 11.12
C ASN A 103 11.70 -7.47 10.54
N ASN A 104 11.24 -7.54 9.29
CA ASN A 104 10.46 -6.47 8.70
C ASN A 104 9.44 -6.99 7.69
N ALA A 105 8.53 -6.11 7.29
CA ALA A 105 7.61 -6.34 6.17
C ALA A 105 7.45 -5.09 5.32
N TRP A 106 7.00 -5.30 4.09
CA TRP A 106 6.58 -4.21 3.21
C TRP A 106 5.06 -4.24 3.00
N PHE A 107 4.50 -3.04 2.81
CA PHE A 107 3.08 -2.86 2.51
C PHE A 107 2.89 -1.85 1.39
N VAL A 108 1.86 -2.07 0.60
CA VAL A 108 1.27 -1.08 -0.30
C VAL A 108 -0.05 -0.65 0.31
N VAL A 109 -0.17 0.65 0.56
CA VAL A 109 -1.38 1.27 1.12
C VAL A 109 -1.95 2.18 0.05
N LEU A 110 -3.20 1.95 -0.34
CA LEU A 110 -3.93 2.77 -1.30
C LEU A 110 -5.01 3.55 -0.58
N ASN A 111 -4.90 4.87 -0.61
CA ASN A 111 -5.97 5.79 -0.23
C ASN A 111 -6.68 6.23 -1.50
N PHE A 112 -8.02 6.23 -1.49
CA PHE A 112 -8.85 6.60 -2.64
C PHE A 112 -9.57 7.94 -2.43
N ASN A 113 -9.07 8.72 -1.48
CA ASN A 113 -9.63 9.97 -0.99
C ASN A 113 -9.18 11.15 -1.82
#